data_AF-A0A9P5PIY1-F1
#
_entry.id   AF-A0A9P5PIY1-F1
#
_cell.length_a   1.000
_cell.length_b   1.000
_cell.length_c   1.000
_cell.angle_alpha   90.00
_cell.angle_beta   90.00
_cell.angle_gamma   90.00
#
_symmetry.space_group_name_H-M   'P 1'
#
loop_
_entity.id
_entity.type
_entity.pdbx_description
1 polymer ?
#
loop_
_entity_poly.entity_id
_entity_poly.type
_entity_poly.pdbx_seq_one_letter_code
_entity_poly.pdbx_strand_id
1 'polypeptide(L)'
;DLASHQAAGYLHLSLNESQKSHIKDDPCAIWTTLQSLHQQKKPGTHFTAYDTLFGITKDDNESLLDLAGHVSKAVQSIRDL
;
A
#
# COMPACT_ATOMS: atom_id res chain seq x y z
N ASP A 1 8.23 -16.17 29.61
CA ASP A 1 8.75 -14.82 29.38
C ASP A 1 7.58 -13.85 29.22
N LEU A 2 7.25 -13.10 30.27
CA LEU A 2 6.07 -12.21 30.33
C LEU A 2 6.23 -10.99 29.42
N ALA A 3 7.45 -10.47 29.30
CA ALA A 3 7.76 -9.31 28.48
C ALA A 3 7.54 -9.61 26.98
N SER A 4 7.94 -10.82 26.55
CA SER A 4 7.70 -11.31 25.19
C SER A 4 6.20 -11.38 24.85
N HIS A 5 5.37 -11.94 25.74
CA HIS A 5 3.91 -12.00 25.52
C HIS A 5 3.25 -10.62 25.50
N GLN A 6 3.70 -9.70 26.37
CA GLN A 6 3.22 -8.32 26.37
C GLN A 6 3.58 -7.61 25.07
N ALA A 7 4.83 -7.77 24.59
CA ALA A 7 5.27 -7.20 23.32
C ALA A 7 4.46 -7.76 22.14
N ALA A 8 4.20 -9.07 22.10
CA ALA A 8 3.33 -9.68 21.09
C ALA A 8 1.92 -9.06 21.11
N GLY A 9 1.33 -8.90 22.29
CA GLY A 9 0.00 -8.29 22.45
C GLY A 9 -0.06 -6.84 21.95
N TYR A 10 0.90 -6.00 22.33
CA TYR A 10 0.96 -4.62 21.85
C TYR A 10 1.17 -4.52 20.33
N LEU A 11 2.02 -5.37 19.77
CA LEU A 11 2.22 -5.43 18.33
C LEU A 11 0.94 -5.88 17.62
N HIS A 12 0.25 -6.90 18.14
CA HIS A 12 -1.00 -7.42 17.57
C HIS A 12 -2.13 -6.38 17.58
N LEU A 13 -2.24 -5.58 18.65
CA LEU A 13 -3.23 -4.49 18.73
C LEU A 13 -2.98 -3.36 17.73
N SER A 14 -1.73 -3.19 17.28
CA SER A 14 -1.34 -2.17 16.31
C SER A 14 -1.56 -2.61 14.85
N LEU A 15 -2.04 -3.84 14.62
CA LEU A 15 -2.30 -4.40 13.30
C LEU A 15 -3.69 -4.03 12.78
N ASN A 16 -3.80 -3.91 11.46
CA ASN A 16 -5.09 -3.84 10.79
C ASN A 16 -5.71 -5.24 10.69
N GLU A 17 -7.04 -5.34 10.58
CA GLU A 17 -7.76 -6.63 10.54
C GLU A 17 -7.24 -7.59 9.45
N SER A 18 -6.84 -7.09 8.28
CA SER A 18 -6.27 -7.90 7.20
C SER A 18 -4.90 -8.51 7.54
N GLN A 19 -4.18 -7.94 8.50
CA GLN A 19 -2.84 -8.39 8.92
C GLN A 19 -2.94 -9.37 10.10
N LYS A 20 -3.95 -9.22 10.96
CA LYS A 20 -4.18 -10.08 12.13
C LYS A 20 -4.40 -11.55 11.75
N SER A 21 -5.02 -11.83 10.60
CA SER A 21 -5.25 -13.21 10.13
C SER A 21 -3.96 -13.95 9.74
N HIS A 22 -2.87 -13.24 9.51
CA HIS A 22 -1.62 -13.80 8.98
C HIS A 22 -0.50 -13.92 10.03
N ILE A 23 -0.76 -13.51 11.27
CA ILE A 23 0.28 -13.31 12.29
C ILE A 23 0.07 -14.27 13.48
N LYS A 24 1.16 -14.92 13.93
CA LYS A 24 1.21 -15.84 15.09
C LYS A 24 1.65 -15.11 16.37
N ASP A 25 1.42 -15.70 17.54
CA ASP A 25 1.71 -15.12 18.88
C ASP A 25 3.21 -15.04 19.27
N ASP A 26 4.14 -15.05 18.31
CA ASP A 26 5.58 -14.86 18.55
C ASP A 26 6.03 -13.45 18.13
N PRO A 27 6.60 -12.61 19.02
CA PRO A 27 7.01 -11.23 18.69
C PRO A 27 7.95 -11.12 17.50
N CYS A 28 8.91 -12.04 17.36
CA CYS A 28 9.86 -12.05 16.25
C CYS A 28 9.16 -12.37 14.92
N ALA A 29 8.24 -13.33 14.93
CA ALA A 29 7.38 -13.63 13.79
C ALA A 29 6.43 -12.46 13.45
N ILE A 30 5.84 -11.79 14.44
CA ILE A 30 5.00 -10.60 14.24
C ILE A 30 5.79 -9.51 13.52
N TRP A 31 7.01 -9.21 14.00
CA TRP A 31 7.87 -8.19 13.41
C TRP A 31 8.30 -8.53 11.97
N THR A 32 8.68 -9.78 11.72
CA THR A 32 9.09 -10.24 10.38
C THR A 32 7.93 -10.16 9.38
N THR A 33 6.73 -10.58 9.79
CA THR A 33 5.52 -10.49 8.96
C THR A 33 5.09 -9.03 8.76
N LEU A 34 5.21 -8.18 9.77
CA LEU A 34 4.98 -6.75 9.62
C LEU A 34 5.94 -6.13 8.62
N GLN A 35 7.23 -6.48 8.69
CA GLN A 35 8.24 -5.98 7.76
C GLN A 35 7.93 -6.40 6.32
N SER A 36 7.54 -7.66 6.07
CA SER A 36 7.17 -8.13 4.73
C SER A 36 5.88 -7.49 4.21
N LEU A 37 4.86 -7.33 5.06
CA LEU A 37 3.61 -6.65 4.72
C LEU A 37 3.83 -5.15 4.45
N HIS A 38 4.70 -4.49 5.21
CA HIS A 38 5.04 -3.08 4.98
C HIS A 38 5.83 -2.89 3.69
N GLN A 39 6.70 -3.85 3.33
CA GLN A 39 7.35 -3.91 2.02
C GLN A 39 6.38 -4.20 0.87
N GLN A 40 5.24 -4.84 1.13
CA GLN A 40 4.13 -4.97 0.17
C GLN A 40 3.29 -3.68 0.08
N LYS A 41 3.05 -3.00 1.21
CA LYS A 41 2.49 -1.63 1.29
C LYS A 41 3.54 -0.58 0.88
N LYS A 42 4.24 -0.81 -0.24
CA LYS A 42 5.23 0.15 -0.76
C LYS A 42 4.57 1.51 -0.91
N PRO A 43 4.99 2.54 -0.15
CA PRO A 43 4.60 3.93 -0.43
C PRO A 43 4.97 4.31 -1.87
N GLY A 44 5.97 3.64 -2.44
CA GLY A 44 6.35 3.73 -3.85
C GLY A 44 5.20 3.46 -4.81
N THR A 45 4.24 2.56 -4.50
CA THR A 45 3.15 2.27 -5.45
C THR A 45 2.17 3.44 -5.55
N HIS A 46 1.78 4.04 -4.40
CA HIS A 46 0.99 5.27 -4.42
C HIS A 46 1.78 6.44 -5.02
N PHE A 47 3.06 6.58 -4.67
CA PHE A 47 3.91 7.65 -5.20
C PHE A 47 4.03 7.57 -6.72
N THR A 48 4.30 6.39 -7.28
CA THR A 48 4.35 6.14 -8.73
C THR A 48 3.00 6.40 -9.40
N ALA A 49 1.89 6.03 -8.75
CA ALA A 49 0.55 6.27 -9.31
C ALA A 49 0.22 7.78 -9.38
N TYR A 50 0.56 8.54 -8.34
CA TYR A 50 0.41 9.99 -8.35
C TYR A 50 1.38 10.68 -9.33
N ASP A 51 2.63 10.22 -9.40
CA ASP A 51 3.61 10.71 -10.38
C ASP A 51 3.12 10.51 -11.82
N THR A 52 2.54 9.33 -12.10
CA THR A 52 1.90 9.04 -13.39
C THR A 52 0.75 9.99 -13.68
N LEU A 53 -0.14 10.25 -12.72
CA LEU A 53 -1.28 11.15 -12.90
C LEU A 53 -0.83 12.60 -13.16
N PHE A 54 0.11 13.10 -12.34
CA PHE A 54 0.58 14.49 -12.46
C PHE A 54 1.52 14.70 -13.65
N GLY A 55 2.15 13.64 -14.16
CA GLY A 55 2.94 13.66 -15.38
C GLY A 55 2.11 13.64 -16.68
N ILE A 56 0.78 13.49 -16.61
CA ILE A 56 -0.06 13.50 -17.81
C ILE A 56 -0.04 14.90 -18.43
N THR A 57 0.46 14.97 -19.66
CA THR A 57 0.42 16.15 -20.51
C THR A 57 -0.23 15.78 -21.84
N LYS A 58 -0.99 16.71 -22.43
CA LYS A 58 -1.60 16.51 -23.74
C LYS A 58 -0.51 16.47 -24.81
N ASP A 59 -0.49 15.41 -25.63
CA ASP A 59 0.37 15.37 -26.81
C ASP A 59 -0.24 16.17 -27.97
N ASP A 60 0.59 16.70 -28.87
CA ASP A 60 0.16 17.55 -29.99
C ASP A 60 -0.88 16.88 -30.89
N ASN A 61 -0.71 15.57 -31.14
CA ASN A 61 -1.59 14.77 -32.00
C ASN A 61 -2.68 14.00 -31.22
N GLU A 62 -2.79 14.19 -29.90
CA GLU A 62 -3.78 13.50 -29.08
C GLU A 62 -5.11 14.27 -29.06
N SER A 63 -6.23 13.54 -29.15
CA SER A 63 -7.56 14.13 -28.97
C SER A 63 -7.87 14.35 -27.49
N LEU A 64 -8.75 15.31 -27.17
CA LEU A 64 -9.16 15.54 -25.77
C LEU A 64 -9.88 14.33 -25.17
N LEU A 65 -10.50 13.49 -26.00
CA LEU A 65 -11.19 12.28 -25.56
C LEU A 65 -10.17 11.22 -25.09
N ASP A 66 -9.08 11.06 -25.84
CA ASP A 66 -8.01 10.12 -25.50
C ASP A 66 -7.31 10.56 -24.20
N LEU A 67 -7.01 11.85 -24.08
CA LEU A 67 -6.45 12.45 -22.87
C LEU A 67 -7.36 12.21 -21.65
N ALA A 68 -8.67 12.43 -21.80
CA ALA A 68 -9.64 12.17 -20.73
C ALA A 68 -9.67 10.69 -20.34
N GLY A 69 -9.48 9.79 -21.30
CA GLY A 69 -9.33 8.35 -21.07
C GLY A 69 -8.09 8.02 -20.22
N HIS A 70 -6.94 8.60 -20.55
CA HIS A 70 -5.70 8.43 -19.79
C HIS A 70 -5.83 8.93 -18.35
N VAL A 71 -6.39 10.13 -18.15
CA VAL A 71 -6.66 10.67 -16.81
C VAL A 71 -7.60 9.76 -16.02
N SER A 72 -8.70 9.31 -16.64
CA SER A 72 -9.67 8.44 -15.98
C SER A 72 -9.03 7.11 -15.54
N LYS A 73 -8.18 6.53 -16.38
CA LYS A 73 -7.44 5.30 -16.08
C LYS A 73 -6.44 5.50 -14.94
N ALA A 74 -5.71 6.62 -14.91
CA ALA A 74 -4.78 6.93 -13.84
C ALA A 74 -5.50 7.12 -12.49
N VAL A 75 -6.62 7.85 -12.47
CA VAL A 75 -7.46 8.02 -11.28
C VAL A 75 -8.03 6.68 -10.80
N GLN A 76 -8.48 5.82 -11.71
CA GLN A 76 -8.97 4.49 -11.32
C GLN A 76 -7.85 3.64 -10.72
N SER A 77 -6.66 3.67 -11.32
CA SER A 77 -5.48 2.95 -10.80
C SER A 77 -5.13 3.39 -9.38
N ILE A 78 -5.29 4.68 -9.03
CA ILE A 78 -5.08 5.17 -7.66
C ILE A 78 -6.15 4.65 -6.69
N ARG A 79 -7.41 4.51 -7.14
CA ARG A 79 -8.51 3.99 -6.33
C ARG A 79 -8.40 2.50 -6.04
N ASP A 80 -7.73 1.76 -6.93
CA ASP A 80 -7.56 0.31 -6.84
C ASP A 80 -6.32 -0.10 -6.02
N LEU A 81 -5.52 0.87 -5.53
CA LEU A 81 -4.40 0.68 -4.60
C LEU A 81 -4.85 0.65 -3.14
#